data_AF-A0A2T4Y179-F1
#
_entry.id   AF-A0A2T4Y179-F1
#
_cell.length_a   1.000
_cell.length_b   1.000
_cell.length_c   1.000
_cell.angle_alpha   90.00
_cell.angle_beta   90.00
_cell.angle_gamma   90.00
#
_symmetry.space_group_name_H-M   'P 1'
#
loop_
_entity.id
_entity.type
_entity.pdbx_description
1 polymer ?
#
loop_
_entity_poly.entity_id
_entity_poly.type
_entity_poly.pdbx_seq_one_letter_code
_entity_poly.pdbx_strand_id
1 'polypeptide(L)'
;MTLIELTKKKMAIEAELAQLKAKFVDDTSRIGKELIAVSEGINQANKGLTVEMVRHGMTIINFGDPKQSMERRGCVEDAINDIASGFTRLSERYFGTKNYAHWSDQREDHRYGYGPKHGSICFKIGLTGTALNKLASGGLSDYDAECAIYCLMNIDAINAANAKAREAS
;
A
#
# COMPACT_ATOMS: atom_id res chain seq x y z
N MET A 1 -51.00 -14.97 -9.99
CA MET A 1 -50.90 -13.91 -8.96
C MET A 1 -51.97 -12.88 -9.26
N THR A 2 -52.79 -12.54 -8.27
CA THR A 2 -53.81 -11.49 -8.36
C THR A 2 -53.17 -10.11 -8.21
N LEU A 3 -53.89 -9.05 -8.57
CA LEU A 3 -53.44 -7.67 -8.37
C LEU A 3 -53.11 -7.39 -6.90
N ILE A 4 -53.91 -7.93 -5.97
CA ILE A 4 -53.69 -7.80 -4.52
C ILE A 4 -52.37 -8.45 -4.10
N GLU A 5 -52.06 -9.64 -4.61
CA GLU A 5 -50.79 -10.33 -4.31
C GLU A 5 -49.58 -9.58 -4.87
N LEU A 6 -49.70 -9.01 -6.07
CA LEU A 6 -48.66 -8.18 -6.68
C LEU A 6 -48.42 -6.89 -5.89
N THR A 7 -49.49 -6.22 -5.45
CA THR A 7 -49.38 -5.01 -4.60
C THR A 7 -48.72 -5.33 -3.26
N LYS A 8 -49.10 -6.43 -2.60
CA LYS A 8 -48.46 -6.87 -1.35
C LYS A 8 -46.97 -7.18 -1.56
N LYS A 9 -46.62 -7.88 -2.65
CA LYS A 9 -45.21 -8.13 -2.99
C LYS A 9 -44.44 -6.85 -3.27
N LYS A 10 -45.01 -5.91 -4.02
CA LYS A 10 -44.38 -4.60 -4.29
C LYS A 10 -44.08 -3.88 -2.98
N MET A 11 -45.04 -3.80 -2.06
CA MET A 11 -44.84 -3.17 -0.75
C MET A 11 -43.73 -3.85 0.06
N ALA A 12 -43.66 -5.18 0.05
CA ALA A 12 -42.60 -5.92 0.73
C ALA A 12 -41.21 -5.61 0.14
N ILE A 13 -41.09 -5.60 -1.19
CA ILE A 13 -39.83 -5.28 -1.88
C ILE A 13 -39.42 -3.82 -1.63
N GLU A 14 -40.37 -2.87 -1.64
CA GLU A 14 -40.10 -1.46 -1.32
C GLU A 14 -39.60 -1.30 0.12
N ALA A 15 -40.17 -2.06 1.07
CA ALA A 15 -39.72 -2.08 2.45
C ALA A 15 -38.30 -2.67 2.59
N GLU A 16 -38.00 -3.79 1.93
CA GLU A 16 -36.67 -4.39 1.90
C GLU A 16 -35.63 -3.43 1.30
N LEU A 17 -35.97 -2.75 0.20
CA LEU A 17 -35.09 -1.77 -0.44
C LEU A 17 -34.83 -0.56 0.48
N ALA A 18 -35.85 -0.07 1.18
CA ALA A 18 -35.70 1.01 2.15
C ALA A 18 -34.79 0.59 3.32
N GLN A 19 -34.95 -0.63 3.84
CA GLN A 19 -34.12 -1.17 4.91
C GLN A 19 -32.66 -1.34 4.48
N LEU A 20 -32.41 -1.85 3.27
CA LEU A 20 -31.05 -2.01 2.76
C LEU A 20 -30.35 -0.67 2.58
N LYS A 21 -31.06 0.35 2.07
CA LYS A 21 -30.51 1.71 1.94
C LYS A 21 -30.19 2.32 3.29
N ALA A 22 -31.09 2.19 4.28
CA ALA A 22 -30.84 2.68 5.63
C ALA A 22 -29.60 2.02 6.24
N LYS A 23 -29.50 0.68 6.15
CA LYS A 23 -28.32 -0.05 6.61
C LYS A 23 -27.03 0.37 5.91
N PHE A 24 -27.07 0.57 4.60
CA PHE A 24 -25.90 1.01 3.83
C PHE A 24 -25.40 2.39 4.29
N VAL A 25 -26.31 3.33 4.55
CA VAL A 25 -25.97 4.66 5.07
C VAL A 25 -25.33 4.54 6.47
N ASP A 26 -25.93 3.74 7.36
CA ASP A 26 -25.41 3.52 8.71
C ASP A 26 -24.03 2.86 8.69
N ASP A 27 -23.85 1.80 7.89
CA ASP A 27 -22.57 1.09 7.75
C ASP A 27 -21.50 1.99 7.14
N THR A 28 -21.84 2.80 6.13
CA THR A 28 -20.90 3.77 5.53
C THR A 28 -20.47 4.80 6.56
N SER A 29 -21.40 5.32 7.37
CA SER A 29 -21.07 6.27 8.45
C SER A 29 -20.18 5.63 9.52
N ARG A 30 -20.49 4.40 9.93
CA ARG A 30 -19.72 3.65 10.93
C ARG A 30 -18.30 3.38 10.44
N ILE A 31 -18.15 2.79 9.25
CA ILE A 31 -16.85 2.47 8.64
C ILE A 31 -16.05 3.75 8.42
N GLY A 32 -16.69 4.84 7.99
CA GLY A 32 -16.04 6.14 7.84
C GLY A 32 -15.44 6.67 9.14
N LYS A 33 -16.15 6.53 10.28
CA LYS A 33 -15.63 6.91 11.60
C LYS A 33 -14.48 6.03 12.05
N GLU A 34 -14.58 4.71 11.84
CA GLU A 34 -13.50 3.75 12.14
C GLU A 34 -12.24 4.08 11.34
N LEU A 35 -12.38 4.41 10.05
CA LEU A 35 -11.27 4.80 9.19
C LEU A 35 -10.58 6.08 9.69
N ILE A 36 -11.36 7.08 10.12
CA ILE A 36 -10.82 8.33 10.70
C ILE A 36 -10.02 8.01 11.95
N ALA A 37 -10.58 7.23 12.88
CA ALA A 37 -9.92 6.87 14.13
C ALA A 37 -8.60 6.10 13.89
N VAL A 38 -8.60 5.13 12.96
CA VAL A 38 -7.38 4.40 12.59
C VAL A 38 -6.36 5.31 11.92
N SER A 39 -6.79 6.21 11.03
CA SER A 39 -5.90 7.18 10.37
C SER A 39 -5.28 8.16 11.37
N GLU A 40 -6.03 8.60 12.38
CA GLU A 40 -5.51 9.41 13.49
C GLU A 40 -4.47 8.63 14.31
N GLY A 41 -4.73 7.36 14.61
CA GLY A 41 -3.77 6.47 15.27
C GLY A 41 -2.47 6.30 14.47
N ILE A 42 -2.57 6.09 13.16
CA ILE A 42 -1.44 6.05 12.24
C ILE A 42 -0.66 7.37 12.27
N ASN A 43 -1.36 8.51 12.20
CA ASN A 43 -0.73 9.82 12.25
C ASN A 43 -0.02 10.07 13.59
N GLN A 44 -0.59 9.59 14.70
CA GLN A 44 0.04 9.68 16.01
C GLN A 44 1.28 8.79 16.11
N ALA A 45 1.22 7.54 15.61
CA ALA A 45 2.38 6.66 15.55
C ALA A 45 3.50 7.26 14.68
N ASN A 46 3.14 7.85 13.53
CA ASN A 46 4.08 8.53 12.63
C ASN A 46 4.77 9.76 13.25
N LYS A 47 4.19 10.39 14.28
CA LYS A 47 4.83 11.50 15.01
C LYS A 47 6.01 11.05 15.88
N GLY A 48 6.15 9.75 16.17
CA GLY A 48 7.27 9.15 16.90
C GLY A 48 8.58 9.06 16.11
N LEU A 49 8.84 10.07 15.27
CA LEU A 49 9.88 10.11 14.24
C LEU A 49 11.27 9.90 14.84
N THR A 50 11.86 8.71 14.63
CA THR A 50 13.26 8.47 14.98
C THR A 50 14.11 8.21 13.74
N VAL A 51 15.30 8.83 13.70
CA VAL A 51 16.31 8.57 12.67
C VAL A 51 16.69 7.08 12.64
N GLU A 52 16.57 6.40 13.77
CA GLU A 52 16.86 4.99 13.95
C GLU A 52 15.86 4.10 13.19
N MET A 53 14.55 4.37 13.28
CA MET A 53 13.54 3.64 12.51
C MET A 53 13.72 3.83 11.00
N VAL A 54 14.07 5.04 10.55
CA VAL A 54 14.40 5.26 9.13
C VAL A 54 15.63 4.46 8.72
N ARG A 55 16.70 4.51 9.51
CA ARG A 55 17.93 3.75 9.24
C ARG A 55 17.65 2.26 9.18
N HIS A 56 16.91 1.72 10.16
CA HIS A 56 16.55 0.30 10.21
C HIS A 56 15.66 -0.08 9.04
N GLY A 57 14.60 0.69 8.77
CA GLY A 57 13.68 0.46 7.67
C GLY A 57 14.38 0.47 6.31
N MET A 58 15.36 1.35 6.10
CA MET A 58 16.19 1.36 4.89
C MET A 58 17.08 0.10 4.73
N THR A 59 17.33 -0.66 5.80
CA THR A 59 17.94 -2.00 5.69
C THR A 59 16.94 -3.06 5.28
N ILE A 60 15.63 -2.82 5.44
CA ILE A 60 14.57 -3.78 5.16
C ILE A 60 14.00 -3.58 3.76
N ILE A 61 13.63 -2.35 3.42
CA ILE A 61 12.93 -2.00 2.18
C ILE A 61 13.77 -1.06 1.31
N ASN A 62 13.76 -1.31 0.01
CA ASN A 62 14.32 -0.44 -1.01
C ASN A 62 13.19 0.15 -1.85
N PHE A 63 13.22 1.45 -2.08
CA PHE A 63 12.21 2.18 -2.84
C PHE A 63 12.84 3.34 -3.62
N GLY A 64 12.20 3.68 -4.75
CA GLY A 64 12.54 4.87 -5.53
C GLY A 64 11.71 6.09 -5.15
N ASP A 65 11.77 7.12 -5.98
CA ASP A 65 10.89 8.29 -5.89
C ASP A 65 9.57 8.04 -6.67
N PRO A 66 8.41 7.99 -5.99
CA PRO A 66 7.11 7.79 -6.64
C PRO A 66 6.65 9.02 -7.43
N LYS A 67 7.25 10.19 -7.22
CA LYS A 67 6.87 11.46 -7.85
C LYS A 67 5.35 11.70 -7.71
N GLN A 68 4.76 12.33 -8.73
CA GLN A 68 3.31 12.53 -8.87
C GLN A 68 2.61 11.39 -9.63
N SER A 69 3.25 10.22 -9.75
CA SER A 69 2.73 9.11 -10.55
C SER A 69 1.76 8.25 -9.75
N MET A 70 0.51 8.15 -10.22
CA MET A 70 -0.53 7.35 -9.56
C MET A 70 -0.16 5.88 -9.48
N GLU A 71 0.42 5.32 -10.55
CA GLU A 71 0.83 3.91 -10.59
C GLU A 71 1.98 3.61 -9.61
N ARG A 72 2.96 4.52 -9.50
CA ARG A 72 4.02 4.37 -8.50
C ARG A 72 3.48 4.47 -7.07
N ARG A 73 2.52 5.37 -6.82
CA ARG A 73 1.83 5.47 -5.52
C ARG A 73 1.03 4.20 -5.21
N GLY A 74 0.38 3.62 -6.21
CA GLY A 74 -0.27 2.30 -6.08
C GLY A 74 0.73 1.20 -5.69
N CYS A 75 1.94 1.20 -6.24
CA CYS A 75 3.00 0.29 -5.79
C CYS A 75 3.40 0.51 -4.31
N VAL A 76 3.42 1.77 -3.83
CA VAL A 76 3.70 2.09 -2.42
C VAL A 76 2.61 1.52 -1.52
N GLU A 77 1.34 1.76 -1.87
CA GLU A 77 0.19 1.27 -1.12
C GLU A 77 0.16 -0.27 -1.07
N ASP A 78 0.36 -0.94 -2.21
CA ASP A 78 0.44 -2.39 -2.28
C ASP A 78 1.60 -2.95 -1.43
N ALA A 79 2.74 -2.26 -1.41
CA ALA A 79 3.86 -2.65 -0.57
C ALA A 79 3.54 -2.51 0.92
N ILE A 80 2.92 -1.40 1.34
CA ILE A 80 2.49 -1.21 2.74
C ILE A 80 1.52 -2.31 3.16
N ASN A 81 0.51 -2.60 2.32
CA ASN A 81 -0.49 -3.62 2.59
C ASN A 81 0.12 -5.02 2.67
N ASP A 82 1.07 -5.33 1.80
CA ASP A 82 1.77 -6.63 1.83
C ASP A 82 2.66 -6.77 3.08
N ILE A 83 3.35 -5.71 3.50
CA ILE A 83 4.15 -5.71 4.73
C ILE A 83 3.23 -5.92 5.94
N ALA A 84 2.12 -5.18 6.03
CA ALA A 84 1.13 -5.33 7.11
C ALA A 84 0.49 -6.73 7.14
N SER A 85 0.51 -7.44 6.02
CA SER A 85 0.01 -8.81 5.88
C SER A 85 1.11 -9.88 6.03
N GLY A 86 2.35 -9.50 6.40
CA GLY A 86 3.44 -10.45 6.65
C GLY A 86 4.36 -10.74 5.46
N PHE A 87 4.57 -9.78 4.56
CA PHE A 87 5.53 -9.85 3.45
C PHE A 87 5.25 -10.98 2.42
N THR A 88 3.98 -11.30 2.18
CA THR A 88 3.61 -12.47 1.36
C THR A 88 4.11 -12.38 -0.08
N ARG A 89 4.01 -11.21 -0.70
CA ARG A 89 4.46 -10.96 -2.08
C ARG A 89 5.89 -10.48 -2.08
N LEU A 90 6.23 -9.54 -1.21
CA LEU A 90 7.56 -8.94 -1.10
C LEU A 90 8.66 -9.95 -0.76
N SER A 91 8.32 -11.13 -0.24
CA SER A 91 9.25 -12.25 -0.08
C SER A 91 9.78 -12.81 -1.41
N GLU A 92 8.98 -12.75 -2.47
CA GLU A 92 9.29 -13.39 -3.76
C GLU A 92 9.47 -12.40 -4.92
N ARG A 93 8.85 -11.21 -4.82
CA ARG A 93 8.78 -10.23 -5.90
C ARG A 93 8.88 -8.80 -5.41
N TYR A 94 9.17 -7.89 -6.32
CA TYR A 94 9.02 -6.45 -6.09
C TYR A 94 7.76 -5.92 -6.78
N PHE A 95 7.23 -4.82 -6.23
CA PHE A 95 6.21 -4.01 -6.87
C PHE A 95 6.87 -2.96 -7.75
N GLY A 96 6.42 -2.76 -8.99
CA GLY A 96 7.15 -1.90 -9.90
C GLY A 96 6.34 -1.28 -11.01
N THR A 97 6.95 -0.29 -11.64
CA THR A 97 6.46 0.25 -12.91
C THR A 97 7.57 0.25 -13.95
N LYS A 98 7.17 0.17 -15.21
CA LYS A 98 8.07 0.21 -16.36
C LYS A 98 7.73 1.34 -17.31
N ASN A 99 8.73 1.72 -18.10
CA ASN A 99 8.54 2.52 -19.30
C ASN A 99 8.65 1.61 -20.53
N TYR A 100 7.73 1.76 -21.47
CA TYR A 100 7.76 1.05 -22.74
C TYR A 100 7.25 1.95 -23.88
N ALA A 101 8.07 2.12 -24.91
CA ALA A 101 7.82 3.04 -26.02
C ALA A 101 7.42 4.44 -25.51
N HIS A 102 6.23 4.93 -25.85
CA HIS A 102 5.72 6.25 -25.44
C HIS A 102 4.90 6.23 -24.14
N TRP A 103 4.78 5.07 -23.49
CA TRP A 103 4.04 4.92 -22.24
C TRP A 103 5.01 4.83 -21.07
N SER A 104 4.71 5.60 -20.02
CA SER A 104 5.47 5.62 -18.77
C SER A 104 4.66 5.06 -17.63
N ASP A 105 5.38 4.59 -16.60
CA ASP A 105 4.82 4.13 -15.34
C ASP A 105 3.74 3.03 -15.45
N GLN A 106 3.84 2.16 -16.45
CA GLN A 106 2.95 1.00 -16.57
C GLN A 106 3.22 0.01 -15.43
N ARG A 107 2.19 -0.44 -14.71
CA ARG A 107 2.33 -1.41 -13.63
C ARG A 107 2.98 -2.71 -14.11
N GLU A 108 4.02 -3.15 -13.42
CA GLU A 108 4.78 -4.34 -13.75
C GLU A 108 5.53 -4.89 -12.51
N ASP A 109 5.01 -5.98 -11.94
CA ASP A 109 5.57 -6.65 -10.77
C ASP A 109 6.33 -7.91 -11.18
N HIS A 110 7.55 -8.11 -10.69
CA HIS A 110 8.34 -9.29 -11.02
C HIS A 110 9.04 -9.92 -9.83
N ARG A 111 9.23 -11.24 -9.93
CA ARG A 111 10.11 -11.98 -9.02
C ARG A 111 11.51 -11.35 -8.99
N TYR A 112 12.17 -11.45 -7.85
CA TYR A 112 13.55 -10.97 -7.75
C TYR A 112 14.45 -11.66 -8.77
N GLY A 113 15.31 -10.87 -9.43
CA GLY A 113 16.18 -11.34 -10.52
C GLY A 113 15.53 -11.38 -11.90
N TYR A 114 14.23 -11.11 -12.01
CA TYR A 114 13.51 -11.05 -13.29
C TYR A 114 13.04 -9.62 -13.59
N GLY A 115 12.61 -9.40 -14.84
CA GLY A 115 12.12 -8.12 -15.32
C GLY A 115 11.29 -8.25 -16.59
N PRO A 116 10.80 -7.13 -17.14
CA PRO A 116 9.89 -7.15 -18.26
C PRO A 116 10.60 -7.60 -19.54
N LYS A 117 9.88 -8.34 -20.39
CA LYS A 117 10.38 -8.71 -21.73
C LYS A 117 10.61 -7.50 -22.62
N HIS A 118 9.79 -6.46 -22.44
CA HIS A 118 9.83 -5.22 -23.20
C HIS A 118 9.69 -4.01 -22.27
N GLY A 119 10.53 -3.01 -22.52
CA GLY A 119 10.64 -1.84 -21.66
C GLY A 119 11.68 -2.03 -20.56
N SER A 120 11.74 -1.06 -19.65
CA SER A 120 12.65 -1.09 -18.50
C SER A 120 11.92 -0.63 -17.25
N ILE A 121 12.22 -1.27 -16.12
CA ILE A 121 11.71 -0.87 -14.81
C ILE A 121 12.25 0.53 -14.49
N CYS A 122 11.35 1.46 -14.18
CA CYS A 122 11.67 2.85 -13.87
C CYS A 122 11.36 3.21 -12.40
N PHE A 123 10.63 2.36 -11.70
CA PHE A 123 10.35 2.44 -10.27
C PHE A 123 10.14 1.04 -9.71
N LYS A 124 10.61 0.79 -8.49
CA LYS A 124 10.33 -0.45 -7.77
C LYS A 124 10.35 -0.25 -6.26
N ILE A 125 9.59 -1.09 -5.57
CA ILE A 125 9.60 -1.27 -4.12
C ILE A 125 9.79 -2.76 -3.87
N GLY A 126 10.83 -3.10 -3.13
CA GLY A 126 11.18 -4.49 -2.83
C GLY A 126 12.03 -4.59 -1.58
N LEU A 127 12.08 -5.79 -1.01
CA LEU A 127 12.99 -6.09 0.08
C LEU A 127 14.45 -5.94 -0.38
N THR A 128 15.31 -5.49 0.53
CA THR A 128 16.76 -5.50 0.30
C THR A 128 17.27 -6.95 0.28
N GLY A 129 18.48 -7.16 -0.24
CA GLY A 129 19.15 -8.47 -0.15
C GLY A 129 19.34 -8.93 1.29
N THR A 130 19.66 -8.01 2.21
CA THR A 130 19.77 -8.29 3.64
C THR A 130 18.46 -8.78 4.23
N ALA A 131 17.35 -8.14 3.88
CA ALA A 131 16.02 -8.52 4.35
C ALA A 131 15.57 -9.87 3.79
N LEU A 132 15.83 -10.14 2.50
CA LEU A 132 15.55 -11.45 1.90
C LEU A 132 16.32 -12.58 2.58
N ASN A 133 17.60 -12.35 2.89
CA ASN A 133 18.42 -13.32 3.62
C ASN A 133 17.92 -13.53 5.06
N LYS A 134 17.52 -12.45 5.74
CA LYS A 134 16.91 -12.51 7.09
C LYS A 134 15.61 -13.30 7.07
N LEU A 135 14.75 -13.03 6.10
CA LEU A 135 13.49 -13.75 5.91
C LEU A 135 13.72 -15.26 5.74
N ALA A 136 14.71 -15.65 4.93
CA ALA A 136 15.05 -17.05 4.70
C ALA A 136 15.66 -17.77 5.92
N SER A 137 16.29 -17.04 6.85
CA SER A 137 17.03 -17.60 7.98
C SER A 137 16.30 -17.53 9.33
N GLY A 138 15.27 -16.69 9.46
CA GLY A 138 14.54 -16.55 10.72
C GLY A 138 13.29 -15.66 10.66
N GLY A 139 12.87 -15.23 9.47
CA GLY A 139 11.75 -14.32 9.30
C GLY A 139 12.09 -12.85 9.56
N LEU A 140 11.18 -11.96 9.15
CA LEU A 140 11.19 -10.55 9.53
C LEU A 140 10.28 -10.37 10.75
N SER A 141 10.74 -9.57 11.71
CA SER A 141 10.01 -9.25 12.93
C SER A 141 8.98 -8.14 12.70
N ASP A 142 8.04 -8.00 13.64
CA ASP A 142 7.07 -6.90 13.62
C ASP A 142 7.75 -5.53 13.61
N TYR A 143 8.89 -5.39 14.28
CA TYR A 143 9.69 -4.17 14.26
C TYR A 143 10.30 -3.88 12.88
N ASP A 144 10.69 -4.92 12.13
CA ASP A 144 11.15 -4.76 10.74
C ASP A 144 10.00 -4.28 9.84
N ALA A 145 8.80 -4.83 10.03
CA ALA A 145 7.60 -4.43 9.32
C ALA A 145 7.21 -2.98 9.62
N GLU A 146 7.19 -2.61 10.90
CA GLU A 146 6.89 -1.25 11.36
C GLU A 146 7.86 -0.24 10.76
N CYS A 147 9.17 -0.48 10.83
CA CYS A 147 10.18 0.41 10.25
C CYS A 147 10.07 0.50 8.71
N ALA A 148 9.74 -0.60 8.03
CA ALA A 148 9.57 -0.60 6.58
C ALA A 148 8.32 0.19 6.14
N ILE A 149 7.17 -0.04 6.78
CA ILE A 149 5.94 0.74 6.56
C ILE A 149 6.21 2.21 6.84
N TYR A 150 6.87 2.50 7.96
CA TYR A 150 7.22 3.86 8.34
C TYR A 150 8.03 4.58 7.25
N CYS A 151 9.02 3.92 6.65
CA CYS A 151 9.76 4.47 5.52
C CYS A 151 8.87 4.74 4.30
N LEU A 152 7.96 3.82 3.97
CA LEU A 152 7.07 3.96 2.81
C LEU A 152 6.01 5.06 3.01
N MET A 153 5.47 5.21 4.22
CA MET A 153 4.53 6.29 4.55
C MET A 153 5.20 7.67 4.47
N ASN A 154 6.51 7.74 4.72
CA ASN A 154 7.30 8.97 4.71
C ASN A 154 8.23 9.07 3.49
N ILE A 155 7.92 8.33 2.42
CA ILE A 155 8.78 8.16 1.24
C ILE A 155 9.23 9.50 0.61
N ASP A 156 8.34 10.48 0.54
CA ASP A 156 8.64 11.79 -0.04
C ASP A 156 9.66 12.58 0.80
N ALA A 157 9.47 12.59 2.13
CA ALA A 157 10.38 13.27 3.04
C ALA A 157 11.77 12.62 3.04
N ILE A 158 11.82 11.29 3.03
CA ILE A 158 13.08 10.53 2.97
C ILE A 158 13.80 10.76 1.64
N ASN A 159 13.09 10.71 0.51
CA ASN A 159 13.68 10.99 -0.80
C ASN A 159 14.19 12.43 -0.91
N ALA A 160 13.45 13.41 -0.39
CA ALA A 160 13.89 14.81 -0.35
C ALA A 160 15.14 15.01 0.52
N ALA A 161 15.23 14.34 1.68
CA ALA A 161 16.41 14.36 2.53
C ALA A 161 17.63 13.72 1.83
N ASN A 162 17.44 12.58 1.16
CA ASN A 162 18.48 11.88 0.41
C ASN A 162 18.98 12.69 -0.80
N ALA A 163 18.09 13.40 -1.50
CA ALA A 163 18.47 14.27 -2.62
C ALA A 163 19.37 15.42 -2.14
N LYS A 164 18.99 16.11 -1.07
CA LYS A 164 19.80 17.18 -0.45
C LYS A 164 21.17 16.68 0.00
N ALA A 165 21.24 15.48 0.59
CA ALA A 165 22.51 14.90 1.02
C ALA A 165 23.46 14.60 -0.16
N ARG A 166 22.93 14.18 -1.32
CA ARG A 166 23.71 13.93 -2.53
C ARG A 166 24.23 15.21 -3.18
N GLU A 167 23.44 16.28 -3.16
CA GLU A 167 23.86 17.60 -3.69
C GLU A 167 24.95 18.26 -2.84
N ALA A 168 25.03 17.92 -1.55
CA ALA A 168 26.03 18.43 -0.62
C ALA A 168 27.35 17.63 -0.59
N SER A 169 27.43 16.50 -1.31
CA SER A 169 28.60 15.61 -1.39
C SER A 169 29.35 15.81 -2.69
#